data_AF-A0A0C3PUZ1-F1
#
_entry.id   AF-A0A0C3PUZ1-F1
#
_cell.length_a   1.000
_cell.length_b   1.000
_cell.length_c   1.000
_cell.angle_alpha   90.00
_cell.angle_beta   90.00
_cell.angle_gamma   90.00
#
_symmetry.space_group_name_H-M   'P 1'
#
loop_
_entity.id
_entity.type
_entity.pdbx_description
1 polymer ?
#
loop_
_entity_poly.entity_id
_entity_poly.type
_entity_poly.pdbx_seq_one_letter_code
_entity_poly.pdbx_strand_id
1 'polypeptide(L)'
;QLIRIRSKDGNFRFEVNPTDDGKVLATKILESIESPDPNTVTISNKPTAGGEVPLSALQGRTITNLGFKHGDLFFVSYKSLDPDSAPVASSAPSTSVAATSSAEPQAKRAWESVKEDPVDDYWRARDGKIPRSRDAQFCKHGPNGMCDYCMPLEPHDAKYHAEHSIKHLSYHAYIRKLAPPQPGNQTSSAASLPPLDPITYRVKVPCPSGSHPSYPAGICSKCQPSAITLQSQPFRMVDHLEFSSPELIDRFLGSWRTTGSQRFGWLIGHYEPYEEVPMGIKAIVEAIHEPPQEGELDGLSLELPWDDEKRVEELARDAKGQQIVGYIFTDLTPEAEDRSKSVCKRHANSFYLSSLEALFAARLQLNHPTATKSSRTGLFSSRLVT
;
A
#
# COMPACT_ATOMS: atom_id res chain seq x y z
N GLN A 1 -1.16 1.97 52.57
CA GLN A 1 -0.27 1.30 51.59
C GLN A 1 -0.82 1.51 50.19
N LEU A 2 0.04 1.60 49.18
CA LEU A 2 -0.36 1.86 47.80
C LEU A 2 -0.31 0.55 47.00
N ILE A 3 -1.42 0.18 46.36
CA ILE A 3 -1.52 -0.99 45.46
C ILE A 3 -1.76 -0.50 44.05
N ARG A 4 -1.04 -1.05 43.07
CA ARG A 4 -1.17 -0.70 41.65
C ARG A 4 -1.90 -1.81 40.92
N ILE A 5 -2.84 -1.44 40.06
CA ILE A 5 -3.67 -2.38 39.31
C ILE A 5 -3.61 -2.05 37.83
N ARG A 6 -3.40 -3.06 36.99
CA ARG A 6 -3.46 -2.95 35.54
C ARG A 6 -4.61 -3.79 35.01
N SER A 7 -5.53 -3.17 34.29
CA SER A 7 -6.64 -3.84 33.60
C SER A 7 -6.67 -3.42 32.13
N LYS A 8 -7.64 -3.91 31.35
CA LYS A 8 -7.87 -3.46 29.97
C LYS A 8 -8.28 -1.98 29.86
N ASP A 9 -8.82 -1.38 30.92
CA ASP A 9 -9.26 0.03 30.94
C ASP A 9 -8.17 1.00 31.38
N GLY A 10 -7.03 0.49 31.86
CA GLY A 10 -5.88 1.31 32.24
C GLY A 10 -5.17 0.86 33.51
N ASN A 11 -4.31 1.76 34.03
CA ASN A 11 -3.54 1.55 35.25
C ASN A 11 -4.11 2.41 36.38
N PHE A 12 -4.54 1.76 37.46
CA PHE A 12 -5.11 2.40 38.65
C PHE A 12 -4.19 2.28 39.86
N ARG A 13 -4.30 3.23 40.79
CA ARG A 13 -3.54 3.24 42.05
C ARG A 13 -4.52 3.42 43.21
N PHE A 14 -4.54 2.46 44.13
CA PHE A 14 -5.44 2.48 45.27
C PHE A 14 -4.66 2.57 46.58
N GLU A 15 -5.07 3.51 47.43
CA GLU A 15 -4.62 3.57 48.81
C GLU A 15 -5.53 2.70 49.69
N VAL A 16 -4.93 1.75 50.42
CA VAL A 16 -5.60 0.83 51.36
C VAL A 16 -4.81 0.73 52.66
N ASN A 17 -5.48 0.56 53.80
CA ASN A 17 -4.79 0.34 55.07
C ASN A 17 -4.43 -1.16 55.24
N PRO A 18 -3.33 -1.50 55.93
CA PRO A 18 -2.89 -2.89 56.11
C PRO A 18 -3.89 -3.77 56.88
N THR A 19 -4.74 -3.14 57.69
CA THR A 19 -5.80 -3.75 58.50
C THR A 19 -7.14 -3.85 57.77
N ASP A 20 -7.27 -3.23 56.59
CA ASP A 20 -8.53 -3.27 55.84
C ASP A 20 -8.77 -4.68 55.29
N ASP A 21 -10.05 -5.05 55.18
CA ASP A 21 -10.48 -6.27 54.52
C ASP A 21 -10.23 -6.15 53.00
N GLY A 22 -9.80 -7.23 52.36
CA GLY A 22 -9.64 -7.29 50.90
C GLY A 22 -10.91 -6.96 50.12
N LYS A 23 -12.10 -7.00 50.75
CA LYS A 23 -13.35 -6.46 50.21
C LYS A 23 -13.26 -4.98 49.84
N VAL A 24 -12.55 -4.15 50.60
CA VAL A 24 -12.40 -2.72 50.30
C VAL A 24 -11.63 -2.51 49.00
N LEU A 25 -10.60 -3.33 48.76
CA LEU A 25 -9.84 -3.32 47.51
C LEU A 25 -10.69 -3.84 46.35
N ALA A 26 -11.47 -4.90 46.56
CA ALA A 26 -12.38 -5.45 45.56
C ALA A 26 -13.42 -4.43 45.08
N THR A 27 -14.04 -3.68 46.00
CA THR A 27 -15.02 -2.64 45.64
C THR A 27 -14.38 -1.53 44.80
N LYS A 28 -13.19 -1.04 45.20
CA LYS A 28 -12.48 0.01 44.46
C LYS A 28 -12.10 -0.44 43.03
N ILE A 29 -11.78 -1.73 42.85
CA ILE A 29 -11.49 -2.31 41.53
C ILE A 29 -12.75 -2.29 40.67
N LEU A 30 -13.88 -2.76 41.19
CA LEU A 30 -15.15 -2.81 40.47
C LEU A 30 -15.68 -1.42 40.09
N GLU A 31 -15.46 -0.41 40.93
CA GLU A 31 -15.85 0.99 40.64
C GLU A 31 -14.97 1.65 39.56
N SER A 32 -13.73 1.20 39.39
CA SER A 32 -12.77 1.79 38.43
C SER A 32 -12.86 1.23 37.01
N ILE A 33 -13.68 0.20 36.81
CA ILE A 33 -13.73 -0.64 35.62
C ILE A 33 -15.06 -0.45 34.90
N GLU A 34 -15.05 -0.35 33.57
CA GLU A 34 -16.27 -0.17 32.76
C GLU A 34 -17.01 -1.51 32.52
N SER A 35 -18.27 -1.57 32.97
CA SER A 35 -19.22 -2.69 32.76
C SER A 35 -18.70 -4.13 32.99
N PRO A 36 -18.06 -4.44 34.14
CA PRO A 36 -17.57 -5.79 34.41
C PRO A 36 -18.69 -6.77 34.76
N ASP A 37 -18.63 -8.01 34.27
CA ASP A 37 -19.35 -9.13 34.90
C ASP A 37 -18.69 -9.42 36.27
N PRO A 38 -19.35 -9.14 37.41
CA PRO A 38 -18.76 -9.25 38.74
C PRO A 38 -18.24 -10.65 39.06
N ASN A 39 -18.76 -11.69 38.39
CA ASN A 39 -18.37 -13.08 38.61
C ASN A 39 -17.13 -13.52 37.82
N THR A 40 -16.68 -12.71 36.86
CA THR A 40 -15.53 -13.04 35.99
C THR A 40 -14.26 -12.28 36.33
N VAL A 41 -14.31 -11.40 37.34
CA VAL A 41 -13.17 -10.57 37.74
C VAL A 41 -12.15 -11.41 38.50
N THR A 42 -10.97 -11.61 37.90
CA THR A 42 -9.82 -12.26 38.52
C THR A 42 -8.66 -11.28 38.75
N ILE A 43 -7.89 -11.51 39.81
CA ILE A 43 -6.67 -10.77 40.15
C ILE A 43 -5.47 -11.71 40.11
N SER A 44 -4.38 -11.28 39.48
CA SER A 44 -3.13 -12.04 39.37
C SER A 44 -1.92 -11.16 39.68
N ASN A 45 -0.87 -11.76 40.23
CA ASN A 45 0.44 -11.10 40.43
C ASN A 45 1.40 -11.31 39.24
N LYS A 46 0.96 -11.99 38.17
CA LYS A 46 1.74 -12.25 36.95
C LYS A 46 1.04 -11.69 35.71
N PRO A 47 1.80 -11.18 34.73
CA PRO A 47 1.26 -10.64 33.47
C PRO A 47 0.75 -11.71 32.50
N THR A 48 1.13 -12.98 32.69
CA THR A 48 0.78 -14.11 31.82
C THR A 48 -0.19 -15.04 32.54
N ALA A 49 -1.15 -15.63 31.80
CA ALA A 49 -2.16 -16.54 32.34
C ALA A 49 -1.55 -17.59 33.29
N GLY A 50 -1.97 -17.55 34.57
CA GLY A 50 -1.49 -18.45 35.61
C GLY A 50 -1.40 -17.76 36.98
N GLY A 51 -2.16 -18.28 37.96
CA GLY A 51 -2.24 -17.71 39.31
C GLY A 51 -3.38 -16.69 39.50
N GLU A 52 -4.36 -16.68 38.60
CA GLU A 52 -5.56 -15.86 38.71
C GLU A 52 -6.44 -16.35 39.86
N VAL A 53 -6.72 -15.44 40.79
CA VAL A 53 -7.59 -15.68 41.93
C VAL A 53 -8.86 -14.85 41.73
N PRO A 54 -10.07 -15.40 41.92
CA PRO A 54 -11.29 -14.62 41.81
C PRO A 54 -11.31 -13.53 42.89
N LEU A 55 -11.89 -12.37 42.55
CA LEU A 55 -11.95 -11.22 43.45
C LEU A 55 -12.69 -11.54 44.77
N SER A 56 -13.59 -12.53 44.75
CA SER A 56 -14.29 -13.05 45.93
C SER A 56 -13.36 -13.70 46.96
N ALA A 57 -12.22 -14.25 46.56
CA ALA A 57 -11.27 -14.88 47.49
C ALA A 57 -10.47 -13.87 48.32
N LEU A 58 -10.57 -12.57 48.00
CA LEU A 58 -10.02 -11.49 48.82
C LEU A 58 -10.90 -11.16 50.02
N GLN A 59 -12.16 -11.61 50.03
CA GLN A 59 -13.12 -11.30 51.10
C GLN A 59 -12.78 -12.08 52.38
N GLY A 60 -12.80 -11.39 53.53
CA GLY A 60 -12.55 -12.00 54.84
C GLY A 60 -11.08 -12.21 55.18
N ARG A 61 -10.16 -11.69 54.36
CA ARG A 61 -8.71 -11.67 54.65
C ARG A 61 -8.23 -10.22 54.64
N THR A 62 -7.41 -9.85 55.62
CA THR A 62 -6.77 -8.53 55.63
C THR A 62 -5.71 -8.42 54.54
N ILE A 63 -5.45 -7.22 54.05
CA ILE A 63 -4.40 -6.93 53.04
C ILE A 63 -3.04 -7.52 53.45
N THR A 64 -2.73 -7.51 54.75
CA THR A 64 -1.50 -8.10 55.31
C THR A 64 -1.50 -9.64 55.23
N ASN A 65 -2.64 -10.29 55.51
CA ASN A 65 -2.77 -11.76 55.43
C ASN A 65 -2.80 -12.28 53.98
N LEU A 66 -3.15 -11.42 53.03
CA LEU A 66 -3.06 -11.70 51.59
C LEU A 66 -1.62 -11.56 51.05
N GLY A 67 -0.68 -11.08 51.89
CA GLY A 67 0.72 -10.92 51.53
C GLY A 67 1.00 -9.74 50.59
N PHE A 68 0.05 -8.81 50.46
CA PHE A 68 0.20 -7.64 49.59
C PHE A 68 1.12 -6.61 50.25
N LYS A 69 2.15 -6.18 49.52
CA LYS A 69 3.14 -5.19 49.97
C LYS A 69 2.88 -3.83 49.32
N HIS A 70 3.43 -2.80 49.95
CA HIS A 70 3.40 -1.46 49.39
C HIS A 70 4.11 -1.43 48.03
N GLY A 71 3.40 -1.02 46.99
CA GLY A 71 3.92 -0.89 45.63
C GLY A 71 3.69 -2.11 44.73
N ASP A 72 3.04 -3.18 45.21
CA ASP A 72 2.76 -4.35 44.38
C ASP A 72 1.85 -4.00 43.18
N LEU A 73 2.12 -4.65 42.04
CA LEU A 73 1.37 -4.52 40.80
C LEU A 73 0.58 -5.80 40.55
N PHE A 74 -0.73 -5.67 40.48
CA PHE A 74 -1.64 -6.76 40.14
C PHE A 74 -2.31 -6.53 38.79
N PHE A 75 -2.57 -7.62 38.09
CA PHE A 75 -3.27 -7.65 36.80
C PHE A 75 -4.70 -8.11 37.05
N VAL A 76 -5.67 -7.34 36.55
CA VAL A 76 -7.09 -7.64 36.68
C VAL A 76 -7.66 -7.97 35.30
N SER A 77 -8.24 -9.16 35.18
CA SER A 77 -8.89 -9.66 33.97
C SER A 77 -10.38 -9.87 34.26
N TYR A 78 -11.23 -9.48 33.32
CA TYR A 78 -12.68 -9.64 33.45
C TYR A 78 -13.36 -9.61 32.07
N LYS A 79 -14.54 -10.22 31.96
CA LYS A 79 -15.41 -10.10 30.79
C LYS A 79 -16.38 -8.94 30.99
N SER A 80 -16.61 -8.13 29.95
CA SER A 80 -17.66 -7.11 30.02
C SER A 80 -19.02 -7.76 29.81
N LEU A 81 -20.04 -7.31 30.53
CA LEU A 81 -21.42 -7.69 30.24
C LEU A 81 -21.89 -6.85 29.05
N ASP A 82 -21.89 -7.43 27.86
CA ASP A 82 -22.72 -6.92 26.77
C ASP A 82 -24.20 -7.21 27.12
N PRO A 83 -25.11 -6.22 27.01
CA PRO A 83 -26.51 -6.40 27.32
C PRO A 83 -27.21 -7.07 26.14
N ASP A 84 -26.89 -8.34 25.87
CA ASP A 84 -27.78 -9.25 25.15
C ASP A 84 -27.22 -10.67 25.22
N SER A 85 -27.77 -11.49 26.12
CA SER A 85 -28.10 -12.90 25.86
C SER A 85 -28.49 -13.62 27.16
N ALA A 86 -29.75 -14.04 27.22
CA ALA A 86 -30.30 -14.96 28.21
C ALA A 86 -29.93 -16.44 27.90
N PRO A 87 -30.09 -17.38 28.85
CA PRO A 87 -29.13 -18.46 29.09
C PRO A 87 -29.68 -19.88 28.77
N VAL A 88 -28.80 -20.89 28.61
CA VAL A 88 -29.05 -22.25 29.15
C VAL A 88 -27.81 -23.17 29.25
N ALA A 89 -27.53 -23.55 30.50
CA ALA A 89 -27.22 -24.86 31.10
C ALA A 89 -26.24 -25.92 30.50
N SER A 90 -25.38 -26.38 31.41
CA SER A 90 -24.35 -27.45 31.42
C SER A 90 -24.81 -28.90 31.18
N SER A 91 -23.91 -29.73 30.61
CA SER A 91 -23.34 -30.95 31.26
C SER A 91 -22.35 -31.73 30.34
N ALA A 92 -21.14 -32.03 30.84
CA ALA A 92 -20.10 -32.91 30.26
C ALA A 92 -20.38 -34.42 30.58
N PRO A 93 -19.55 -35.45 30.22
CA PRO A 93 -18.23 -35.53 29.53
C PRO A 93 -18.17 -36.57 28.36
N SER A 94 -17.20 -36.59 27.43
CA SER A 94 -15.91 -37.32 27.54
C SER A 94 -15.13 -37.32 26.20
N THR A 95 -13.82 -37.10 26.30
CA THR A 95 -12.69 -37.65 25.51
C THR A 95 -12.55 -37.47 23.99
N SER A 96 -11.48 -36.72 23.67
CA SER A 96 -10.46 -36.89 22.62
C SER A 96 -10.89 -36.84 21.15
N VAL A 97 -10.59 -35.73 20.45
CA VAL A 97 -9.43 -35.57 19.54
C VAL A 97 -9.37 -34.13 19.02
N ALA A 98 -8.18 -33.73 18.59
CA ALA A 98 -7.76 -32.39 18.16
C ALA A 98 -8.78 -31.62 17.28
N ALA A 99 -9.02 -30.35 17.61
CA ALA A 99 -9.65 -29.36 16.74
C ALA A 99 -8.88 -28.03 16.90
N THR A 100 -7.99 -27.68 15.97
CA THR A 100 -8.28 -26.71 14.88
C THR A 100 -9.14 -25.57 15.36
N SER A 101 -8.47 -24.50 15.81
CA SER A 101 -9.07 -23.20 16.07
C SER A 101 -9.69 -22.66 14.77
N SER A 102 -11.01 -22.80 14.64
CA SER A 102 -11.82 -22.06 13.70
C SER A 102 -11.80 -20.59 14.11
N ALA A 103 -10.83 -19.87 13.57
CA ALA A 103 -10.83 -18.42 13.53
C ALA A 103 -12.08 -17.96 12.77
N GLU A 104 -12.89 -17.12 13.39
CA GLU A 104 -13.75 -16.22 12.62
C GLU A 104 -12.85 -15.47 11.62
N PRO A 105 -13.24 -15.38 10.33
CA PRO A 105 -12.37 -14.78 9.33
C PRO A 105 -12.18 -13.31 9.66
N GLN A 106 -10.99 -12.94 10.15
CA GLN A 106 -10.52 -11.56 10.07
C GLN A 106 -10.79 -11.10 8.63
N ALA A 107 -11.54 -10.01 8.47
CA ALA A 107 -11.75 -9.41 7.17
C ALA A 107 -10.37 -9.22 6.51
N LYS A 108 -10.16 -9.89 5.37
CA LYS A 108 -8.88 -9.83 4.65
C LYS A 108 -8.52 -8.37 4.42
N ARG A 109 -7.28 -7.99 4.73
CA ARG A 109 -6.85 -6.61 4.54
C ARG A 109 -6.90 -6.29 3.04
N ALA A 110 -7.20 -5.05 2.67
CA ALA A 110 -7.43 -4.69 1.26
C ALA A 110 -6.31 -5.16 0.33
N TRP A 111 -5.05 -5.05 0.79
CA TRP A 111 -3.86 -5.45 0.03
C TRP A 111 -3.57 -6.96 0.01
N GLU A 112 -4.23 -7.76 0.84
CA GLU A 112 -4.04 -9.23 0.86
C GLU A 112 -4.92 -9.92 -0.19
N SER A 113 -6.04 -9.31 -0.54
CA SER A 113 -7.00 -9.84 -1.54
C SER A 113 -6.78 -9.31 -2.96
N VAL A 114 -5.88 -8.32 -3.14
CA VAL A 114 -5.64 -7.70 -4.44
C VAL A 114 -4.95 -8.68 -5.39
N LYS A 115 -5.55 -8.85 -6.56
CA LYS A 115 -4.91 -9.50 -7.71
C LYS A 115 -4.05 -8.47 -8.42
N GLU A 116 -2.75 -8.73 -8.47
CA GLU A 116 -1.79 -7.87 -9.17
C GLU A 116 -1.65 -8.31 -10.62
N ASP A 117 -0.95 -7.47 -11.40
CA ASP A 117 -0.56 -7.81 -12.75
C ASP A 117 0.51 -8.93 -12.74
N PRO A 118 0.54 -9.84 -13.73
CA PRO A 118 1.57 -10.88 -13.83
C PRO A 118 3.01 -10.36 -13.74
N VAL A 119 3.29 -9.14 -14.22
CA VAL A 119 4.63 -8.53 -14.12
C VAL A 119 5.04 -8.26 -12.66
N ASP A 120 4.08 -7.98 -11.77
CA ASP A 120 4.36 -7.77 -10.36
C ASP A 120 4.69 -9.06 -9.64
N ASP A 121 3.91 -10.12 -9.91
CA ASP A 121 4.18 -11.44 -9.36
C ASP A 121 5.57 -11.95 -9.82
N TYR A 122 5.95 -11.66 -11.07
CA TYR A 122 7.29 -11.94 -11.60
C TYR A 122 8.41 -11.26 -10.79
N TRP A 123 8.27 -9.96 -10.50
CA TRP A 123 9.30 -9.21 -9.78
C TRP A 123 9.30 -9.48 -8.27
N ARG A 124 8.15 -9.83 -7.67
CA ARG A 124 8.08 -10.24 -6.26
C ARG A 124 8.83 -11.54 -5.99
N ALA A 125 8.85 -12.45 -6.96
CA ALA A 125 9.56 -13.72 -6.84
C ALA A 125 11.10 -13.58 -6.95
N ARG A 126 11.63 -12.40 -7.29
CA ARG A 126 13.06 -12.16 -7.55
C ARG A 126 13.61 -11.07 -6.65
N ASP A 127 14.91 -11.13 -6.36
CA ASP A 127 15.59 -10.10 -5.57
C ASP A 127 15.92 -8.84 -6.40
N GLY A 128 16.14 -9.01 -7.71
CA GLY A 128 16.49 -7.94 -8.63
C GLY A 128 17.91 -7.42 -8.46
N LYS A 129 18.77 -8.16 -7.73
CA LYS A 129 20.15 -7.75 -7.48
C LYS A 129 20.97 -7.78 -8.76
N ILE A 130 21.85 -6.80 -8.90
CA ILE A 130 22.67 -6.62 -10.09
C ILE A 130 23.97 -7.40 -9.89
N PRO A 131 24.24 -8.47 -10.66
CA PRO A 131 25.44 -9.27 -10.48
C PRO A 131 26.68 -8.45 -10.87
N ARG A 132 27.74 -8.56 -10.08
CA ARG A 132 29.05 -8.01 -10.40
C ARG A 132 30.07 -9.11 -10.62
N SER A 133 30.97 -8.90 -11.57
CA SER A 133 32.14 -9.76 -11.76
C SER A 133 33.21 -9.43 -10.72
N ARG A 134 34.17 -10.35 -10.53
CA ARG A 134 35.29 -10.14 -9.61
C ARG A 134 36.20 -9.05 -10.17
N ASP A 135 36.42 -8.00 -9.38
CA ASP A 135 37.41 -6.97 -9.69
C ASP A 135 38.83 -7.52 -9.53
N ALA A 136 39.61 -7.52 -10.60
CA ALA A 136 40.97 -8.08 -10.62
C ALA A 136 41.97 -7.30 -9.74
N GLN A 137 41.71 -6.02 -9.47
CA GLN A 137 42.61 -5.15 -8.70
C GLN A 137 42.27 -5.16 -7.21
N PHE A 138 40.99 -5.16 -6.87
CA PHE A 138 40.55 -4.99 -5.47
C PHE A 138 40.09 -6.28 -4.78
N CYS A 139 39.76 -7.36 -5.52
CA CYS A 139 39.30 -8.61 -4.91
C CYS A 139 40.46 -9.53 -4.49
N LYS A 140 40.75 -9.55 -3.18
CA LYS A 140 41.78 -10.39 -2.54
C LYS A 140 41.26 -11.74 -2.01
N HIS A 141 40.35 -12.37 -2.72
CA HIS A 141 39.77 -13.67 -2.33
C HIS A 141 39.81 -14.67 -3.50
N GLY A 142 39.63 -15.96 -3.19
CA GLY A 142 39.52 -17.02 -4.19
C GLY A 142 38.27 -16.89 -5.07
N PRO A 143 38.09 -17.78 -6.07
CA PRO A 143 36.97 -17.71 -7.03
C PRO A 143 35.58 -17.78 -6.38
N ASN A 144 35.44 -18.49 -5.25
CA ASN A 144 34.19 -18.64 -4.51
C ASN A 144 34.07 -17.66 -3.32
N GLY A 145 35.02 -16.73 -3.17
CA GLY A 145 34.93 -15.67 -2.16
C GLY A 145 34.06 -14.50 -2.63
N MET A 146 33.58 -13.70 -1.70
CA MET A 146 32.84 -12.47 -1.97
C MET A 146 33.39 -11.34 -1.08
N CYS A 147 33.52 -10.14 -1.63
CA CYS A 147 33.86 -8.92 -0.89
C CYS A 147 33.02 -7.74 -1.40
N ASP A 148 33.20 -6.57 -0.78
CA ASP A 148 32.45 -5.35 -1.10
C ASP A 148 32.60 -4.89 -2.56
N TYR A 149 33.65 -5.32 -3.27
CA TYR A 149 33.90 -4.97 -4.67
C TYR A 149 33.22 -5.92 -5.68
N CYS A 150 32.83 -7.11 -5.26
CA CYS A 150 32.19 -8.11 -6.14
C CYS A 150 30.82 -8.58 -5.65
N MET A 151 30.36 -8.13 -4.48
CA MET A 151 29.01 -8.42 -4.02
C MET A 151 27.96 -7.83 -4.99
N PRO A 152 26.84 -8.52 -5.27
CA PRO A 152 25.78 -7.97 -6.10
C PRO A 152 25.29 -6.61 -5.57
N LEU A 153 25.05 -5.66 -6.47
CA LEU A 153 24.53 -4.35 -6.11
C LEU A 153 23.02 -4.43 -5.88
N GLU A 154 22.52 -3.55 -5.03
CA GLU A 154 21.08 -3.40 -4.84
C GLU A 154 20.43 -2.74 -6.07
N PRO A 155 19.18 -3.08 -6.42
CA PRO A 155 18.49 -2.53 -7.59
C PRO A 155 18.27 -1.01 -7.56
N HIS A 156 18.56 -0.35 -6.44
CA HIS A 156 18.39 1.10 -6.24
C HIS A 156 19.73 1.82 -6.03
N ASP A 157 20.85 1.19 -6.40
CA ASP A 157 22.18 1.80 -6.30
C ASP A 157 22.33 3.02 -7.22
N ALA A 158 22.64 4.18 -6.63
CA ALA A 158 22.70 5.44 -7.36
C ALA A 158 23.87 5.53 -8.36
N LYS A 159 24.99 4.84 -8.09
CA LYS A 159 26.16 4.87 -8.98
C LYS A 159 25.86 4.09 -10.26
N TYR A 160 25.28 2.90 -10.11
CA TYR A 160 24.86 2.08 -11.25
C TYR A 160 23.89 2.85 -12.16
N HIS A 161 22.90 3.53 -11.58
CA HIS A 161 21.93 4.32 -12.34
C HIS A 161 22.58 5.48 -13.10
N ALA A 162 23.53 6.19 -12.48
CA ALA A 162 24.26 7.26 -13.14
C ALA A 162 25.13 6.75 -14.30
N GLU A 163 25.85 5.64 -14.10
CA GLU A 163 26.70 5.01 -15.12
C GLU A 163 25.89 4.53 -16.34
N HIS A 164 24.67 4.03 -16.12
CA HIS A 164 23.79 3.53 -17.19
C HIS A 164 22.79 4.58 -17.69
N SER A 165 22.94 5.85 -17.32
CA SER A 165 22.06 6.96 -17.72
C SER A 165 20.57 6.73 -17.37
N ILE A 166 20.29 6.01 -16.28
CA ILE A 166 18.94 5.73 -15.79
C ILE A 166 18.49 6.88 -14.89
N LYS A 167 17.50 7.66 -15.35
CA LYS A 167 17.07 8.90 -14.69
C LYS A 167 16.23 8.70 -13.42
N HIS A 168 15.41 7.65 -13.38
CA HIS A 168 14.54 7.36 -12.24
C HIS A 168 14.62 5.88 -11.86
N LEU A 169 14.30 5.56 -10.61
CA LEU A 169 14.16 4.17 -10.18
C LEU A 169 12.90 3.54 -10.80
N SER A 170 12.94 2.24 -11.05
CA SER A 170 11.74 1.47 -11.34
C SER A 170 10.85 1.39 -10.09
N TYR A 171 9.55 1.16 -10.28
CA TYR A 171 8.59 1.00 -9.18
C TYR A 171 9.02 -0.07 -8.16
N HIS A 172 9.48 -1.22 -8.64
CA HIS A 172 9.91 -2.33 -7.79
C HIS A 172 11.22 -2.04 -7.07
N ALA A 173 12.20 -1.39 -7.72
CA ALA A 173 13.42 -0.93 -7.06
C ALA A 173 13.12 0.10 -5.96
N TYR A 174 12.15 1.00 -6.20
CA TYR A 174 11.70 1.97 -5.20
C TYR A 174 11.04 1.29 -3.99
N ILE A 175 10.18 0.28 -4.20
CA ILE A 175 9.61 -0.52 -3.10
C ILE A 175 10.72 -1.19 -2.29
N ARG A 176 11.70 -1.81 -2.95
CA ARG A 176 12.85 -2.46 -2.29
C ARG A 176 13.66 -1.48 -1.46
N LYS A 177 13.81 -0.23 -1.92
CA LYS A 177 14.47 0.84 -1.18
C LYS A 177 13.70 1.25 0.08
N LEU A 178 12.36 1.28 0.03
CA LEU A 178 11.51 1.61 1.18
C LEU A 178 11.40 0.45 2.19
N ALA A 179 11.33 -0.79 1.70
CA ALA A 179 11.22 -2.00 2.51
C ALA A 179 12.27 -3.03 2.09
N PRO A 180 13.51 -2.92 2.63
CA PRO A 180 14.55 -3.90 2.38
C PRO A 180 14.13 -5.30 2.87
N PRO A 181 14.37 -6.36 2.08
CA PRO A 181 14.05 -7.72 2.50
C PRO A 181 14.82 -8.10 3.78
N GLN A 182 14.09 -8.42 4.85
CA GLN A 182 14.71 -8.86 6.11
C GLN A 182 15.16 -10.33 5.98
N PRO A 183 16.43 -10.65 6.28
CA PRO A 183 16.89 -12.04 6.28
C PRO A 183 16.20 -12.82 7.40
N GLY A 184 15.41 -13.83 7.04
CA GLY A 184 14.79 -14.78 8.00
C GLY A 184 13.26 -14.78 8.08
N ASN A 185 12.56 -13.90 7.36
CA ASN A 185 11.09 -13.81 7.40
C ASN A 185 10.41 -14.29 6.11
N GLN A 186 10.94 -15.35 5.50
CA GLN A 186 10.36 -15.94 4.28
C GLN A 186 9.13 -16.82 4.56
N THR A 187 8.79 -17.08 5.83
CA THR A 187 7.74 -18.04 6.21
C THR A 187 6.77 -17.55 7.30
N SER A 188 6.89 -16.32 7.79
CA SER A 188 5.93 -15.79 8.77
C SER A 188 4.83 -15.02 8.06
N SER A 189 3.64 -15.61 8.00
CA SER A 189 2.36 -15.02 7.60
C SER A 189 1.91 -13.81 8.46
N ALA A 190 2.79 -13.24 9.29
CA ALA A 190 2.61 -11.95 9.92
C ALA A 190 2.86 -10.87 8.86
N ALA A 191 1.80 -10.52 8.13
CA ALA A 191 1.79 -9.57 7.02
C ALA A 191 2.66 -8.33 7.31
N SER A 192 3.83 -8.27 6.67
CA SER A 192 4.66 -7.07 6.59
C SER A 192 3.76 -5.92 6.13
N LEU A 193 3.77 -4.81 6.87
CA LEU A 193 2.96 -3.66 6.49
C LEU A 193 3.41 -3.16 5.11
N PRO A 194 2.47 -2.89 4.20
CA PRO A 194 2.81 -2.36 2.89
C PRO A 194 3.53 -1.01 3.02
N PRO A 195 4.65 -0.79 2.31
CA PRO A 195 5.47 0.40 2.47
C PRO A 195 4.92 1.65 1.77
N LEU A 196 3.90 1.51 0.91
CA LEU A 196 3.32 2.61 0.16
C LEU A 196 1.99 3.05 0.76
N ASP A 197 1.80 4.36 0.79
CA ASP A 197 0.52 4.99 1.10
C ASP A 197 0.14 5.96 -0.04
N PRO A 198 -1.06 5.86 -0.62
CA PRO A 198 -1.51 6.81 -1.62
C PRO A 198 -1.57 8.21 -1.03
N ILE A 199 -0.97 9.15 -1.76
CA ILE A 199 -0.97 10.55 -1.36
C ILE A 199 -2.37 11.12 -1.59
N THR A 200 -2.96 11.69 -0.53
CA THR A 200 -4.22 12.43 -0.62
C THR A 200 -4.05 13.81 0.00
N TYR A 201 -4.40 14.83 -0.78
CA TYR A 201 -4.46 16.21 -0.33
C TYR A 201 -5.90 16.67 -0.04
N ARG A 202 -6.84 15.72 0.06
CA ARG A 202 -8.20 15.99 0.50
C ARG A 202 -8.25 16.10 2.02
N VAL A 203 -9.23 16.86 2.52
CA VAL A 203 -9.54 16.87 3.96
C VAL A 203 -9.93 15.47 4.40
N LYS A 204 -9.37 14.99 5.51
CA LYS A 204 -9.70 13.65 6.05
C LYS A 204 -11.13 13.66 6.60
N VAL A 205 -11.99 12.79 6.07
CA VAL A 205 -13.38 12.62 6.51
C VAL A 205 -13.63 11.13 6.80
N PRO A 206 -14.09 10.75 8.00
CA PRO A 206 -14.34 11.60 9.17
C PRO A 206 -13.04 12.16 9.78
N CYS A 207 -13.14 13.25 10.56
CA CYS A 207 -11.98 13.83 11.22
C CYS A 207 -11.40 12.85 12.27
N PRO A 208 -10.08 12.58 12.26
CA PRO A 208 -9.46 11.70 13.25
C PRO A 208 -9.61 12.15 14.71
N SER A 209 -9.94 13.43 14.97
CA SER A 209 -10.12 13.93 16.34
C SER A 209 -11.54 13.74 16.89
N GLY A 210 -12.54 13.52 16.02
CA GLY A 210 -13.95 13.46 16.42
C GLY A 210 -14.52 14.72 17.09
N SER A 211 -13.74 15.81 17.19
CA SER A 211 -14.03 16.97 18.03
C SER A 211 -14.79 18.09 17.33
N HIS A 212 -15.14 17.91 16.06
CA HIS A 212 -15.90 18.86 15.27
C HIS A 212 -16.77 18.11 14.25
N PRO A 213 -17.86 18.74 13.76
CA PRO A 213 -18.66 18.20 12.66
C PRO A 213 -17.79 17.93 11.41
N SER A 214 -18.19 16.95 10.61
CA SER A 214 -17.49 16.65 9.35
C SER A 214 -17.44 17.87 8.42
N TYR A 215 -16.36 17.96 7.63
CA TYR A 215 -16.24 18.93 6.55
C TYR A 215 -17.48 18.84 5.62
N PRO A 216 -18.10 19.95 5.19
CA PRO A 216 -17.61 21.34 5.24
C PRO A 216 -17.92 22.13 6.52
N ALA A 217 -18.64 21.55 7.49
CA ALA A 217 -19.12 22.28 8.67
C ALA A 217 -18.05 22.53 9.75
N GLY A 218 -16.93 21.78 9.75
CA GLY A 218 -15.82 21.99 10.67
C GLY A 218 -14.51 21.44 10.12
N ILE A 219 -13.40 22.08 10.50
CA ILE A 219 -12.04 21.66 10.13
C ILE A 219 -11.08 21.95 11.30
N CYS A 220 -10.10 21.07 11.50
CA CYS A 220 -9.00 21.27 12.45
C CYS A 220 -7.65 20.93 11.82
N SER A 221 -6.58 21.25 12.53
CA SER A 221 -5.20 20.96 12.08
C SER A 221 -4.89 19.48 11.87
N LYS A 222 -5.68 18.56 12.46
CA LYS A 222 -5.50 17.11 12.31
C LYS A 222 -6.16 16.52 11.06
N CYS A 223 -7.21 17.16 10.53
CA CYS A 223 -7.88 16.71 9.31
C CYS A 223 -7.55 17.55 8.08
N GLN A 224 -7.03 18.78 8.25
CA GLN A 224 -6.54 19.59 7.14
C GLN A 224 -5.33 18.90 6.47
N PRO A 225 -5.22 18.97 5.12
CA PRO A 225 -4.05 18.46 4.43
C PRO A 225 -2.82 19.33 4.74
N SER A 226 -1.63 18.72 4.72
CA SER A 226 -0.37 19.44 4.84
C SER A 226 -0.11 20.31 3.60
N ALA A 227 0.70 21.36 3.77
CA ALA A 227 1.16 22.17 2.65
C ALA A 227 1.93 21.30 1.63
N ILE A 228 1.69 21.55 0.34
CA ILE A 228 2.29 20.79 -0.75
C ILE A 228 3.70 21.31 -1.01
N THR A 229 4.67 20.41 -1.07
CA THR A 229 6.02 20.68 -1.60
C THR A 229 6.23 19.82 -2.83
N LEU A 230 6.31 20.44 -4.00
CA LEU A 230 6.52 19.73 -5.27
C LEU A 230 8.00 19.38 -5.42
N GLN A 231 8.33 18.10 -5.30
CA GLN A 231 9.66 17.56 -5.56
C GLN A 231 9.61 16.70 -6.82
N SER A 232 10.76 16.55 -7.49
CA SER A 232 10.88 15.58 -8.58
C SER A 232 10.60 14.18 -8.06
N GLN A 233 9.73 13.44 -8.75
CA GLN A 233 9.38 12.09 -8.35
C GLN A 233 10.60 11.17 -8.53
N PRO A 234 11.02 10.39 -7.51
CA PRO A 234 12.27 9.62 -7.57
C PRO A 234 12.14 8.28 -8.31
N PHE A 235 10.94 7.91 -8.76
CA PHE A 235 10.64 6.64 -9.42
C PHE A 235 9.58 6.82 -10.52
N ARG A 236 9.46 5.83 -11.41
CA ARG A 236 8.38 5.74 -12.41
C ARG A 236 7.70 4.37 -12.37
N MET A 237 6.43 4.32 -12.78
CA MET A 237 5.61 3.09 -12.75
C MET A 237 5.92 2.14 -13.91
N VAL A 238 6.28 2.70 -15.07
CA VAL A 238 6.68 1.99 -16.28
C VAL A 238 7.98 2.63 -16.78
N ASP A 239 8.96 1.81 -17.14
CA ASP A 239 10.31 2.23 -17.46
C ASP A 239 10.55 2.45 -18.94
N HIS A 240 9.86 1.69 -19.78
CA HIS A 240 10.00 1.70 -21.23
C HIS A 240 8.66 1.45 -21.92
N LEU A 241 8.48 2.00 -23.12
CA LEU A 241 7.35 1.73 -23.99
C LEU A 241 7.88 1.20 -25.31
N GLU A 242 7.40 0.03 -25.71
CA GLU A 242 7.83 -0.68 -26.90
C GLU A 242 6.61 -0.92 -27.80
N PHE A 243 6.68 -0.52 -29.06
CA PHE A 243 5.67 -0.90 -30.04
C PHE A 243 6.07 -2.24 -30.66
N SER A 244 5.15 -3.20 -30.70
CA SER A 244 5.42 -4.53 -31.27
C SER A 244 5.78 -4.48 -32.75
N SER A 245 5.30 -3.45 -33.46
CA SER A 245 5.46 -3.27 -34.89
C SER A 245 5.44 -1.78 -35.25
N PRO A 246 6.44 -1.28 -36.02
CA PRO A 246 6.43 0.11 -36.51
C PRO A 246 5.19 0.47 -37.34
N GLU A 247 4.60 -0.53 -38.01
CA GLU A 247 3.39 -0.37 -38.82
C GLU A 247 2.18 0.13 -38.01
N LEU A 248 2.15 -0.10 -36.68
CA LEU A 248 1.13 0.47 -35.79
C LEU A 248 1.17 1.99 -35.80
N ILE A 249 2.37 2.56 -35.66
CA ILE A 249 2.59 4.01 -35.66
C ILE A 249 2.28 4.56 -37.05
N ASP A 250 2.75 3.88 -38.10
CA ASP A 250 2.51 4.34 -39.47
C ASP A 250 1.03 4.37 -39.85
N ARG A 251 0.26 3.37 -39.40
CA ARG A 251 -1.19 3.35 -39.60
C ARG A 251 -1.87 4.49 -38.85
N PHE A 252 -1.51 4.70 -37.59
CA PHE A 252 -2.05 5.79 -36.77
C PHE A 252 -1.76 7.17 -37.39
N LEU A 253 -0.53 7.39 -37.85
CA LEU A 253 -0.13 8.62 -38.55
C LEU A 253 -0.77 8.75 -39.95
N GLY A 254 -1.28 7.66 -40.54
CA GLY A 254 -1.97 7.69 -41.84
C GLY A 254 -3.14 8.67 -41.86
N SER A 255 -3.95 8.67 -40.80
CA SER A 255 -5.08 9.60 -40.63
C SER A 255 -4.65 11.06 -40.67
N TRP A 256 -3.55 11.41 -39.98
CA TRP A 256 -2.98 12.76 -40.01
C TRP A 256 -2.44 13.11 -41.40
N ARG A 257 -1.74 12.20 -42.07
CA ARG A 257 -1.20 12.43 -43.44
C ARG A 257 -2.30 12.72 -44.47
N THR A 258 -3.50 12.16 -44.28
CA THR A 258 -4.64 12.40 -45.18
C THR A 258 -5.46 13.64 -44.81
N THR A 259 -5.65 13.92 -43.52
CA THR A 259 -6.59 14.96 -43.06
C THR A 259 -5.92 16.25 -42.61
N GLY A 260 -4.67 16.19 -42.14
CA GLY A 260 -3.96 17.29 -41.49
C GLY A 260 -4.41 17.60 -40.06
N SER A 261 -5.45 16.92 -39.54
CA SER A 261 -5.98 17.08 -38.19
C SER A 261 -5.27 16.18 -37.19
N GLN A 262 -5.17 16.63 -35.93
CA GLN A 262 -4.59 15.82 -34.85
C GLN A 262 -5.46 14.60 -34.53
N ARG A 263 -4.82 13.57 -33.96
CA ARG A 263 -5.45 12.30 -33.63
C ARG A 263 -5.06 11.81 -32.24
N PHE A 264 -5.97 11.04 -31.66
CA PHE A 264 -5.87 10.37 -30.36
C PHE A 264 -6.14 8.88 -30.51
N GLY A 265 -5.42 8.05 -29.75
CA GLY A 265 -5.63 6.62 -29.71
C GLY A 265 -5.31 6.01 -28.36
N TRP A 266 -6.08 5.01 -27.95
CA TRP A 266 -5.80 4.15 -26.81
C TRP A 266 -4.79 3.07 -27.19
N LEU A 267 -3.76 2.92 -26.37
CA LEU A 267 -2.72 1.90 -26.55
C LEU A 267 -3.17 0.62 -25.84
N ILE A 268 -3.34 -0.45 -26.61
CA ILE A 268 -3.73 -1.77 -26.12
C ILE A 268 -2.53 -2.70 -26.19
N GLY A 269 -2.26 -3.41 -25.10
CA GLY A 269 -1.12 -4.30 -25.01
C GLY A 269 -0.97 -4.89 -23.61
N HIS A 270 0.25 -5.16 -23.17
CA HIS A 270 0.52 -5.76 -21.87
C HIS A 270 1.84 -5.28 -21.28
N TYR A 271 2.06 -5.58 -19.99
CA TYR A 271 3.29 -5.24 -19.29
C TYR A 271 4.22 -6.45 -19.22
N GLU A 272 5.51 -6.23 -19.48
CA GLU A 272 6.55 -7.25 -19.37
C GLU A 272 7.73 -6.76 -18.52
N PRO A 273 8.52 -7.68 -17.94
CA PRO A 273 9.79 -7.34 -17.33
C PRO A 273 10.74 -6.69 -18.35
N TYR A 274 11.44 -5.64 -17.91
CA TYR A 274 12.46 -4.97 -18.71
C TYR A 274 13.82 -5.08 -18.03
N GLU A 275 14.76 -5.76 -18.68
CA GLU A 275 16.05 -6.14 -18.07
C GLU A 275 17.12 -5.04 -18.13
N GLU A 276 16.98 -4.06 -19.03
CA GLU A 276 17.96 -2.96 -19.15
C GLU A 276 17.92 -1.99 -17.96
N VAL A 277 16.81 -1.99 -17.21
CA VAL A 277 16.64 -1.23 -15.97
C VAL A 277 16.45 -2.21 -14.82
N PRO A 278 17.14 -2.06 -13.68
CA PRO A 278 16.96 -2.94 -12.54
C PRO A 278 15.50 -3.02 -12.09
N MET A 279 14.93 -4.23 -12.12
CA MET A 279 13.51 -4.50 -11.84
C MET A 279 12.54 -3.66 -12.69
N GLY A 280 12.91 -3.39 -13.93
CA GLY A 280 12.15 -2.53 -14.84
C GLY A 280 10.86 -3.17 -15.34
N ILE A 281 9.90 -2.33 -15.72
CA ILE A 281 8.67 -2.74 -16.41
C ILE A 281 8.62 -2.05 -17.76
N LYS A 282 8.35 -2.78 -18.83
CA LYS A 282 8.02 -2.21 -20.14
C LYS A 282 6.55 -2.43 -20.48
N ALA A 283 5.94 -1.44 -21.14
CA ALA A 283 4.64 -1.59 -21.77
C ALA A 283 4.86 -1.95 -23.24
N ILE A 284 4.38 -3.13 -23.65
CA ILE A 284 4.38 -3.54 -25.07
C ILE A 284 3.02 -3.18 -25.64
N VAL A 285 3.02 -2.38 -26.70
CA VAL A 285 1.80 -2.00 -27.43
C VAL A 285 1.63 -2.92 -28.62
N GLU A 286 0.47 -3.58 -28.71
CA GLU A 286 0.11 -4.48 -29.81
C GLU A 286 -0.95 -3.90 -30.75
N ALA A 287 -1.77 -2.98 -30.25
CA ALA A 287 -2.79 -2.32 -31.05
C ALA A 287 -3.04 -0.88 -30.57
N ILE A 288 -3.58 -0.06 -31.47
CA ILE A 288 -4.03 1.29 -31.18
C ILE A 288 -5.51 1.35 -31.55
N HIS A 289 -6.35 1.72 -30.59
CA HIS A 289 -7.78 1.91 -30.79
C HIS A 289 -8.13 3.39 -30.82
N GLU A 290 -8.76 3.86 -31.89
CA GLU A 290 -9.16 5.26 -32.03
C GLU A 290 -10.63 5.43 -31.63
N PRO A 291 -10.93 6.07 -30.48
CA PRO A 291 -12.31 6.33 -30.08
C PRO A 291 -12.94 7.43 -30.94
N PRO A 292 -14.27 7.62 -30.89
CA PRO A 292 -14.95 8.78 -31.46
C PRO A 292 -14.30 10.08 -30.98
N GLN A 293 -13.88 10.91 -31.94
CA GLN A 293 -13.10 12.12 -31.67
C GLN A 293 -13.26 13.13 -32.82
N GLU A 294 -13.15 14.40 -32.47
CA GLU A 294 -13.11 15.52 -33.41
C GLU A 294 -11.69 16.10 -33.43
N GLY A 295 -10.98 15.91 -34.54
CA GLY A 295 -9.61 16.38 -34.72
C GLY A 295 -9.56 17.78 -35.31
N GLU A 296 -8.86 18.69 -34.64
CA GLU A 296 -8.58 20.06 -35.11
C GLU A 296 -7.11 20.19 -35.54
N LEU A 297 -6.72 21.37 -36.04
CA LEU A 297 -5.33 21.62 -36.48
C LEU A 297 -4.36 21.75 -35.30
N ASP A 298 -4.81 22.39 -34.22
CA ASP A 298 -4.05 22.72 -33.01
C ASP A 298 -4.61 22.05 -31.75
N GLY A 299 -5.53 21.09 -31.90
CA GLY A 299 -6.15 20.40 -30.79
C GLY A 299 -6.99 19.19 -31.22
N LEU A 300 -7.64 18.58 -30.24
CA LEU A 300 -8.60 17.51 -30.43
C LEU A 300 -9.64 17.53 -29.30
N SER A 301 -10.87 17.16 -29.63
CA SER A 301 -11.97 17.01 -28.68
C SER A 301 -12.40 15.55 -28.64
N LEU A 302 -12.49 15.01 -27.42
CA LEU A 302 -12.93 13.64 -27.16
C LEU A 302 -14.32 13.66 -26.52
N GLU A 303 -15.18 12.76 -26.96
CA GLU A 303 -16.43 12.47 -26.27
C GLU A 303 -16.14 11.52 -25.10
N LEU A 304 -16.16 12.05 -23.87
CA LEU A 304 -15.97 11.29 -22.64
C LEU A 304 -17.24 11.39 -21.77
N PRO A 305 -17.73 10.28 -21.19
CA PRO A 305 -17.15 8.92 -21.18
C PRO A 305 -17.27 8.22 -22.54
N TRP A 306 -16.34 7.31 -22.82
CA TRP A 306 -16.32 6.54 -24.06
C TRP A 306 -17.24 5.33 -23.94
N ASP A 307 -18.36 5.34 -24.67
CA ASP A 307 -19.40 4.32 -24.55
C ASP A 307 -18.91 2.88 -24.82
N ASP A 308 -17.98 2.71 -25.76
CA ASP A 308 -17.43 1.39 -26.12
C ASP A 308 -16.24 0.95 -25.26
N GLU A 309 -15.82 1.73 -24.26
CA GLU A 309 -14.65 1.45 -23.41
C GLU A 309 -14.70 0.04 -22.83
N LYS A 310 -15.80 -0.31 -22.17
CA LYS A 310 -16.00 -1.64 -21.56
C LYS A 310 -15.91 -2.77 -22.58
N ARG A 311 -16.47 -2.57 -23.77
CA ARG A 311 -16.45 -3.57 -24.84
C ARG A 311 -15.02 -3.80 -25.32
N VAL A 312 -14.22 -2.75 -25.46
CA VAL A 312 -12.82 -2.87 -25.88
C VAL A 312 -11.97 -3.47 -24.77
N GLU A 313 -12.21 -3.13 -23.50
CA GLU A 313 -11.54 -3.78 -22.36
C GLU A 313 -11.83 -5.28 -22.29
N GLU A 314 -13.07 -5.70 -22.53
CA GLU A 314 -13.45 -7.11 -22.58
C GLU A 314 -12.77 -7.82 -23.75
N LEU A 315 -12.77 -7.21 -24.94
CA LEU A 315 -12.10 -7.78 -26.12
C LEU A 315 -10.58 -7.90 -25.89
N ALA A 316 -9.95 -6.89 -25.30
CA ALA A 316 -8.52 -6.91 -24.98
C ALA A 316 -8.21 -8.04 -23.98
N ARG A 317 -9.05 -8.21 -22.96
CA ARG A 317 -8.90 -9.28 -21.98
C ARG A 317 -8.98 -10.66 -22.61
N ASP A 318 -9.93 -10.87 -23.53
CA ASP A 318 -10.09 -12.12 -24.27
C ASP A 318 -8.93 -12.36 -25.27
N ALA A 319 -8.35 -11.30 -25.79
CA ALA A 319 -7.18 -11.32 -26.67
C ALA A 319 -5.88 -11.52 -25.87
N LYS A 320 -5.68 -12.73 -25.33
CA LYS A 320 -4.44 -13.13 -24.62
C LYS A 320 -4.09 -12.28 -23.38
N GLY A 321 -5.08 -11.67 -22.74
CA GLY A 321 -4.86 -10.87 -21.53
C GLY A 321 -4.25 -9.49 -21.79
N GLN A 322 -4.50 -8.91 -22.97
CA GLN A 322 -4.20 -7.51 -23.22
C GLN A 322 -5.08 -6.58 -22.35
N GLN A 323 -4.61 -5.36 -22.15
CA GLN A 323 -5.26 -4.30 -21.41
C GLN A 323 -4.91 -2.95 -22.02
N ILE A 324 -5.62 -1.89 -21.61
CA ILE A 324 -5.24 -0.52 -21.95
C ILE A 324 -3.99 -0.17 -21.16
N VAL A 325 -2.86 -0.01 -21.85
CA VAL A 325 -1.57 0.30 -21.20
C VAL A 325 -1.28 1.80 -21.19
N GLY A 326 -1.93 2.56 -22.05
CA GLY A 326 -1.72 3.99 -22.21
C GLY A 326 -2.60 4.61 -23.28
N TYR A 327 -2.24 5.82 -23.68
CA TYR A 327 -2.81 6.50 -24.83
C TYR A 327 -1.72 7.28 -25.57
N ILE A 328 -2.01 7.68 -26.80
CA ILE A 328 -1.13 8.48 -27.65
C ILE A 328 -1.95 9.56 -28.33
N PHE A 329 -1.35 10.73 -28.55
CA PHE A 329 -1.92 11.78 -29.37
C PHE A 329 -0.86 12.41 -30.27
N THR A 330 -1.28 13.06 -31.35
CA THR A 330 -0.39 13.77 -32.27
C THR A 330 -0.38 15.26 -31.98
N ASP A 331 0.78 15.87 -32.16
CA ASP A 331 0.95 17.34 -32.18
C ASP A 331 1.84 17.73 -33.36
N LEU A 332 1.40 17.36 -34.56
CA LEU A 332 2.18 17.49 -35.78
C LEU A 332 1.73 18.70 -36.60
N THR A 333 2.69 19.52 -37.01
CA THR A 333 2.45 20.66 -37.90
C THR A 333 3.47 20.60 -39.03
N PRO A 334 3.03 20.54 -40.30
CA PRO A 334 3.95 20.46 -41.43
C PRO A 334 4.73 21.77 -41.59
N GLU A 335 5.99 21.69 -42.05
CA GLU A 335 6.75 22.87 -42.44
C GLU A 335 6.14 23.51 -43.71
N ALA A 336 6.20 24.83 -43.80
CA ALA A 336 5.64 25.57 -44.94
C ALA A 336 6.37 25.25 -46.26
N GLU A 337 7.67 24.99 -46.20
CA GLU A 337 8.55 24.72 -47.34
C GLU A 337 8.58 23.24 -47.73
N ASP A 338 8.49 22.33 -46.75
CA ASP A 338 8.54 20.88 -46.95
C ASP A 338 7.47 20.17 -46.11
N ARG A 339 6.37 19.80 -46.76
CA ARG A 339 5.26 19.09 -46.10
C ARG A 339 5.61 17.69 -45.62
N SER A 340 6.77 17.14 -45.99
CA SER A 340 7.26 15.87 -45.45
C SER A 340 7.89 16.02 -44.06
N LYS A 341 8.25 17.25 -43.66
CA LYS A 341 8.85 17.55 -42.36
C LYS A 341 7.84 18.20 -41.43
N SER A 342 8.02 17.92 -40.14
CA SER A 342 7.22 18.51 -39.07
C SER A 342 8.04 19.50 -38.27
N VAL A 343 7.42 20.62 -37.91
CA VAL A 343 8.04 21.65 -37.06
C VAL A 343 8.35 21.09 -35.68
N CYS A 344 9.58 21.28 -35.20
CA CYS A 344 9.97 20.92 -33.83
C CYS A 344 9.41 21.93 -32.82
N LYS A 345 8.15 21.73 -32.41
CA LYS A 345 7.45 22.63 -31.47
C LYS A 345 7.77 22.37 -30.00
N ARG A 346 8.17 21.14 -29.64
CA ARG A 346 8.37 20.68 -28.26
C ARG A 346 9.84 20.46 -27.94
N HIS A 347 10.45 21.37 -27.20
CA HIS A 347 11.88 21.33 -26.83
C HIS A 347 12.15 22.14 -25.55
N ALA A 348 13.41 22.19 -25.13
CA ALA A 348 13.84 22.82 -23.88
C ALA A 348 13.48 24.32 -23.73
N ASN A 349 13.31 25.04 -24.84
CA ASN A 349 12.95 26.47 -24.84
C ASN A 349 11.45 26.71 -25.12
N SER A 350 10.65 25.65 -25.22
CA SER A 350 9.20 25.73 -25.33
C SER A 350 8.56 24.96 -24.18
N PHE A 351 7.86 23.87 -24.46
CA PHE A 351 7.30 22.95 -23.48
C PHE A 351 7.34 21.52 -24.03
N TYR A 352 7.36 20.53 -23.14
CA TYR A 352 7.24 19.13 -23.52
C TYR A 352 5.78 18.64 -23.45
N LEU A 353 5.04 19.11 -22.44
CA LEU A 353 3.66 18.72 -22.17
C LEU A 353 2.88 19.96 -21.71
N SER A 354 1.72 20.22 -22.32
CA SER A 354 0.92 21.41 -22.04
C SER A 354 0.15 21.26 -20.72
N SER A 355 -0.30 22.36 -20.11
CA SER A 355 -1.07 22.27 -18.87
C SER A 355 -2.40 21.51 -19.03
N LEU A 356 -3.03 21.60 -20.19
CA LEU A 356 -4.25 20.85 -20.53
C LEU A 356 -3.96 19.35 -20.66
N GLU A 357 -2.88 18.99 -21.36
CA GLU A 357 -2.42 17.60 -21.45
C GLU A 357 -2.07 17.04 -20.08
N ALA A 358 -1.45 17.84 -19.19
CA ALA A 358 -1.08 17.40 -17.85
C ALA A 358 -2.32 17.10 -16.99
N LEU A 359 -3.35 17.96 -17.08
CA LEU A 359 -4.63 17.75 -16.41
C LEU A 359 -5.38 16.54 -16.97
N PHE A 360 -5.32 16.35 -18.28
CA PHE A 360 -5.92 15.21 -18.97
C PHE A 360 -5.24 13.90 -18.53
N ALA A 361 -3.91 13.83 -18.57
CA ALA A 361 -3.12 12.70 -18.09
C ALA A 361 -3.44 12.36 -16.63
N ALA A 362 -3.49 13.36 -15.76
CA ALA A 362 -3.81 13.18 -14.35
C ALA A 362 -5.21 12.59 -14.15
N ARG A 363 -6.22 13.05 -14.90
CA ARG A 363 -7.59 12.50 -14.85
C ARG A 363 -7.62 11.03 -15.29
N LEU A 364 -6.96 10.71 -16.41
CA LEU A 364 -6.93 9.34 -16.91
C LEU A 364 -6.20 8.39 -15.96
N GLN A 365 -5.06 8.82 -15.40
CA GLN A 365 -4.32 8.02 -14.41
C GLN A 365 -5.12 7.81 -13.13
N LEU A 366 -5.91 8.79 -12.68
CA LEU A 366 -6.81 8.62 -11.53
C LEU A 366 -7.93 7.61 -11.79
N ASN A 367 -8.40 7.51 -13.03
CA ASN A 367 -9.42 6.54 -13.44
C ASN A 367 -8.84 5.12 -13.65
N HIS A 368 -7.52 5.00 -13.84
CA HIS A 368 -6.81 3.73 -14.07
C HIS A 368 -5.78 3.44 -12.97
N PRO A 369 -6.18 3.24 -11.70
CA PRO A 369 -5.25 2.98 -10.62
C PRO A 369 -4.61 1.59 -10.74
N THR A 370 -3.34 1.47 -10.34
CA THR A 370 -2.65 0.17 -10.33
C THR A 370 -2.98 -0.59 -9.05
N ALA A 371 -3.48 -1.81 -9.21
CA ALA A 371 -3.73 -2.73 -8.11
C ALA A 371 -2.40 -3.29 -7.57
N THR A 372 -2.14 -3.13 -6.27
CA THR A 372 -0.91 -3.62 -5.65
C THR A 372 -1.08 -4.06 -4.20
N LYS A 373 -0.35 -5.13 -3.83
CA LYS A 373 -0.18 -5.60 -2.45
C LYS A 373 0.78 -4.71 -1.64
N SER A 374 1.51 -3.81 -2.30
CA SER A 374 2.50 -2.91 -1.66
C SER A 374 1.90 -1.65 -1.05
N SER A 375 0.57 -1.46 -1.11
CA SER A 375 -0.15 -0.28 -0.60
C SER A 375 -1.27 -0.65 0.36
N ARG A 376 -1.47 0.12 1.44
CA ARG A 376 -2.54 -0.15 2.44
C ARG A 376 -3.95 -0.14 1.87
N THR A 377 -4.17 0.56 0.77
CA THR A 377 -5.50 0.62 0.12
C THR A 377 -5.69 -0.49 -0.92
N GLY A 378 -4.64 -1.25 -1.24
CA GLY A 378 -4.64 -2.16 -2.37
C GLY A 378 -4.43 -1.49 -3.73
N LEU A 379 -4.33 -0.16 -3.78
CA LEU A 379 -4.12 0.64 -4.99
C LEU A 379 -2.95 1.59 -4.80
N PHE A 380 -2.16 1.83 -5.84
CA PHE A 380 -1.10 2.83 -5.81
C PHE A 380 -0.76 3.35 -7.20
N SER A 381 -0.86 4.68 -7.38
CA SER A 381 -0.50 5.35 -8.64
C SER A 381 -1.18 4.69 -9.88
N SER A 382 -0.64 4.91 -11.06
CA SER A 382 -1.13 4.36 -12.33
C SER A 382 0.03 3.98 -13.24
N ARG A 383 -0.12 2.87 -13.98
CA ARG A 383 0.80 2.46 -15.06
C ARG A 383 0.41 3.03 -16.42
N LEU A 384 -0.68 3.78 -16.50
CA LEU A 384 -1.16 4.36 -17.74
C LEU A 384 -0.13 5.35 -18.28
N VAL A 385 0.50 4.99 -19.40
CA VAL A 385 1.50 5.81 -20.11
C VAL A 385 0.82 6.80 -21.05
N THR A 386 1.52 7.88 -21.37
CA THR A 386 1.07 9.00 -22.21
C THR A 386 2.10 9.28 -23.29
#